data_AF-A0A1H1FC59-F1
#
_entry.id   AF-A0A1H1FC59-F1
#
_cell.length_a   1.000
_cell.length_b   1.000
_cell.length_c   1.000
_cell.angle_alpha   90.00
_cell.angle_beta   90.00
_cell.angle_gamma   90.00
#
_symmetry.space_group_name_H-M   'P 1'
#
loop_
_entity.id
_entity.type
_entity.pdbx_description
1 polymer ?
#
loop_
_entity_poly.entity_id
_entity_poly.type
_entity_poly.pdbx_seq_one_letter_code
_entity_poly.pdbx_strand_id
1 'polypeptide(L)'
;MRAEIAWWELDGSPQTVDSLQAQLDEPTVLPWGEVPGLMVKFWIADLERNRWGAVMLWGDERPDNAELPPNRAAELIGFAPTHRFTFDVESLVPGPCPILPATGSAAQERTADA
;
A
#
# COMPACT_ATOMS: atom_id res chain seq x y z
N MET A 1 5.08 1.90 -19.08
CA MET A 1 4.98 2.16 -17.63
C MET A 1 3.61 2.74 -17.31
N ARG A 2 2.97 2.24 -16.26
CA ARG A 2 1.61 2.61 -15.86
C ARG A 2 1.56 2.90 -14.38
N ALA A 3 0.91 3.99 -13.99
CA ALA A 3 0.61 4.30 -12.60
C ALA A 3 -0.85 3.95 -12.30
N GLU A 4 -1.08 3.40 -11.13
CA GLU A 4 -2.40 3.09 -10.64
C GLU A 4 -2.57 3.61 -9.21
N ILE A 5 -3.74 4.19 -8.95
CA ILE A 5 -4.16 4.63 -7.63
C ILE A 5 -5.47 3.91 -7.31
N ALA A 6 -5.46 3.16 -6.20
CA ALA A 6 -6.67 2.61 -5.61
C ALA A 6 -6.95 3.36 -4.31
N TRP A 7 -8.15 3.89 -4.17
CA TRP A 7 -8.52 4.82 -3.12
C TRP A 7 -9.88 4.47 -2.52
N TRP A 8 -9.92 4.29 -1.21
CA TRP A 8 -11.09 3.96 -0.43
C TRP A 8 -11.47 5.15 0.44
N GLU A 9 -12.70 5.60 0.28
CA GLU A 9 -13.38 6.44 1.27
C GLU A 9 -13.81 5.50 2.40
N LEU A 10 -13.35 5.73 3.64
CA LEU A 10 -13.65 4.85 4.77
C LEU A 10 -14.93 5.23 5.52
N ASP A 11 -15.65 6.24 5.04
CA ASP A 11 -16.91 6.66 5.65
C ASP A 11 -17.94 5.53 5.59
N GLY A 12 -18.39 5.10 6.77
CA GLY A 12 -19.28 3.94 6.93
C GLY A 12 -18.56 2.58 6.97
N SER A 13 -17.23 2.53 6.81
CA SER A 13 -16.42 1.36 7.11
C SER A 13 -16.21 1.22 8.62
N PRO A 14 -16.15 -0.01 9.17
CA PRO A 14 -15.69 -0.22 10.54
C PRO A 14 -14.16 -0.03 10.69
N GLN A 15 -13.43 0.09 9.59
CA GLN A 15 -11.97 0.30 9.59
C GLN A 15 -11.61 1.77 9.72
N THR A 16 -10.49 2.04 10.40
CA THR A 16 -9.90 3.37 10.49
C THR A 16 -8.54 3.38 9.81
N VAL A 17 -8.02 4.57 9.50
CA VAL A 17 -6.65 4.70 8.97
C VAL A 17 -5.63 4.06 9.93
N ASP A 18 -5.77 4.30 11.23
CA ASP A 18 -4.88 3.72 12.25
C ASP A 18 -4.96 2.20 12.28
N SER A 19 -6.17 1.63 12.18
CA SER A 19 -6.33 0.16 12.16
C SER A 19 -5.69 -0.45 10.93
N LEU A 20 -5.79 0.21 9.77
CA LEU A 20 -5.19 -0.26 8.52
C LEU A 20 -3.66 -0.09 8.52
N GLN A 21 -3.15 0.99 9.09
CA GLN A 21 -1.71 1.21 9.24
C GLN A 21 -1.07 0.14 10.13
N ALA A 22 -1.76 -0.26 11.20
CA ALA A 22 -1.30 -1.34 12.09
C ALA A 22 -1.24 -2.72 11.40
N GLN A 23 -1.84 -2.87 10.21
CA GLN A 23 -1.83 -4.11 9.43
C GLN A 23 -0.74 -4.10 8.33
N LEU A 24 0.04 -3.02 8.20
CA LEU A 24 1.20 -2.96 7.31
C LEU A 24 2.42 -3.61 7.97
N ASP A 25 2.33 -4.93 8.19
CA ASP A 25 3.44 -5.75 8.67
C ASP A 25 4.21 -6.41 7.51
N GLU A 26 5.39 -6.95 7.83
CA GLU A 26 6.24 -7.63 6.84
C GLU A 26 5.49 -8.74 6.07
N PRO A 27 4.71 -9.64 6.70
CA PRO A 27 3.93 -10.65 5.98
C PRO A 27 2.93 -10.07 4.96
N THR A 28 2.34 -8.92 5.24
CA THR A 28 1.39 -8.27 4.35
C THR A 28 2.08 -7.51 3.21
N VAL A 29 3.28 -6.99 3.44
CA VAL A 29 3.99 -6.11 2.51
C VAL A 29 4.98 -6.86 1.63
N LEU A 30 5.79 -7.78 2.18
CA LEU A 30 6.87 -8.45 1.47
C LEU A 30 6.43 -9.19 0.21
N PRO A 31 5.29 -9.90 0.16
CA PRO A 31 4.85 -10.58 -1.06
C PRO A 31 4.66 -9.64 -2.26
N TRP A 32 4.37 -8.36 -2.01
CA TRP A 32 4.27 -7.38 -3.10
C TRP A 32 5.62 -7.08 -3.76
N GLY A 33 6.74 -7.27 -3.05
CA GLY A 33 8.08 -7.08 -3.61
C GLY A 33 8.46 -8.12 -4.67
N GLU A 34 7.75 -9.24 -4.74
CA GLU A 34 8.02 -10.33 -5.69
C GLU A 34 7.12 -10.28 -6.94
N VAL A 35 6.20 -9.31 -7.02
CA VAL A 35 5.24 -9.22 -8.12
C VAL A 35 5.95 -8.80 -9.42
N PRO A 36 5.91 -9.64 -10.48
CA PRO A 36 6.52 -9.30 -11.76
C PRO A 36 5.97 -7.98 -12.32
N GLY A 37 6.87 -7.13 -12.81
CA GLY A 37 6.51 -5.84 -13.42
C GLY A 37 6.13 -4.74 -12.43
N LEU A 38 5.94 -5.03 -11.13
CA LEU A 38 5.70 -3.99 -10.12
C LEU A 38 7.03 -3.32 -9.76
N MET A 39 7.16 -2.03 -10.07
CA MET A 39 8.37 -1.26 -9.78
C MET A 39 8.34 -0.67 -8.38
N VAL A 40 7.19 -0.13 -7.97
CA VAL A 40 7.00 0.37 -6.61
C VAL A 40 5.53 0.27 -6.24
N LYS A 41 5.27 -0.10 -4.98
CA LYS A 41 3.97 0.06 -4.35
C LYS A 41 4.17 0.74 -3.01
N PHE A 42 3.34 1.74 -2.75
CA PHE A 42 3.30 2.39 -1.45
C PHE A 42 1.86 2.67 -1.04
N TRP A 43 1.62 2.59 0.25
CA TRP A 43 0.35 2.88 0.86
C TRP A 43 0.29 4.37 1.20
N ILE A 44 -0.88 4.95 1.03
CA ILE A 44 -1.16 6.35 1.30
C ILE A 44 -2.43 6.46 2.12
N ALA A 45 -2.46 7.44 3.01
CA ALA A 45 -3.62 7.72 3.83
C ALA A 45 -3.89 9.22 3.87
N ASP A 46 -5.17 9.58 3.98
CA ASP A 46 -5.64 10.95 4.19
C ASP A 46 -6.50 10.96 5.46
N LEU A 47 -5.90 11.34 6.58
CA LEU A 47 -6.57 11.39 7.88
C LEU A 47 -7.69 12.43 7.93
N GLU A 48 -7.54 13.55 7.22
CA GLU A 48 -8.52 14.64 7.23
C GLU A 48 -9.82 14.23 6.57
N ARG A 49 -9.74 13.41 5.53
CA ARG A 49 -10.89 12.93 4.77
C ARG A 49 -11.23 11.47 5.05
N ASN A 50 -10.58 10.84 6.02
CA ASN A 50 -10.78 9.45 6.41
C ASN A 50 -10.63 8.47 5.23
N ARG A 51 -9.47 8.46 4.59
CA ARG A 51 -9.23 7.71 3.34
C ARG A 51 -7.97 6.89 3.41
N TRP A 52 -8.02 5.76 2.73
CA TRP A 52 -6.90 4.84 2.59
C TRP A 52 -6.68 4.50 1.15
N GLY A 53 -5.44 4.27 0.76
CA GLY A 53 -5.14 3.90 -0.60
C GLY A 53 -3.79 3.25 -0.80
N ALA A 54 -3.59 2.85 -2.05
CA ALA A 54 -2.33 2.35 -2.54
C ALA A 54 -2.04 2.99 -3.89
N VAL A 55 -0.76 3.31 -4.11
CA VAL A 55 -0.23 3.70 -5.41
C VAL A 55 0.71 2.61 -5.88
N MET A 56 0.56 2.21 -7.13
CA MET A 56 1.38 1.19 -7.77
C MET A 56 1.93 1.74 -9.06
N LEU A 57 3.22 1.51 -9.29
CA LEU A 57 3.90 1.80 -10.54
C LEU A 57 4.32 0.49 -11.19
N TRP A 58 3.87 0.29 -12.42
CA TRP A 58 4.15 -0.89 -13.20
C TRP A 58 5.08 -0.55 -14.35
N GLY A 59 6.18 -1.28 -14.47
CA GLY A 59 7.10 -1.17 -15.62
C GLY A 59 6.44 -1.72 -16.89
N ASP A 60 5.82 -2.88 -16.74
CA ASP A 60 5.17 -3.66 -17.79
C ASP A 60 3.64 -3.70 -17.61
N GLU A 61 2.96 -4.58 -18.35
CA GLU A 61 1.54 -4.82 -18.18
C GLU A 61 1.25 -5.39 -16.78
N ARG A 62 0.20 -4.85 -16.15
CA ARG A 62 -0.22 -5.29 -14.81
C ARG A 62 -0.80 -6.71 -14.91
N PRO A 63 -0.37 -7.66 -14.06
CA PRO A 63 -0.95 -8.99 -13.99
C PRO A 63 -2.44 -8.98 -13.62
N ASP A 64 -3.14 -10.07 -13.94
CA ASP A 64 -4.52 -10.27 -13.52
C ASP A 64 -4.64 -10.27 -11.99
N ASN A 65 -5.80 -9.83 -11.47
CA ASN A 65 -6.03 -9.75 -10.02
C ASN A 65 -5.84 -11.10 -9.30
N ALA A 66 -6.03 -12.21 -10.00
CA ALA A 66 -5.85 -13.56 -9.45
C ALA A 66 -4.38 -13.91 -9.18
N GLU A 67 -3.45 -13.19 -9.81
CA GLU A 67 -2.00 -13.39 -9.68
C GLU A 67 -1.37 -12.42 -8.68
N LEU A 68 -2.12 -11.40 -8.24
CA LEU A 68 -1.64 -10.42 -7.27
C LEU A 68 -1.76 -10.98 -5.84
N PRO A 69 -0.79 -10.68 -4.96
CA PRO A 69 -0.90 -11.00 -3.54
C PRO A 69 -2.17 -10.41 -2.93
N PRO A 70 -2.70 -11.01 -1.85
CA PRO A 70 -3.85 -10.47 -1.16
C PRO A 70 -3.59 -9.05 -0.66
N ASN A 71 -4.52 -8.15 -0.94
CA ASN A 71 -4.48 -6.81 -0.37
C ASN A 71 -5.25 -6.81 0.95
N ARG A 72 -4.52 -7.02 2.05
CA ARG A 72 -5.10 -7.13 3.39
C ARG A 72 -6.02 -5.96 3.76
N ALA A 73 -5.63 -4.73 3.38
CA ALA A 73 -6.46 -3.56 3.62
C ALA A 73 -7.80 -3.65 2.87
N ALA A 74 -7.80 -4.10 1.61
CA ALA A 74 -9.03 -4.27 0.84
C ALA A 74 -9.95 -5.34 1.44
N GLU A 75 -9.39 -6.44 1.95
CA GLU A 75 -10.16 -7.47 2.65
C GLU A 75 -10.82 -6.94 3.92
N LEU A 76 -10.06 -6.17 4.72
CA LEU A 76 -10.55 -5.61 5.98
C LEU A 76 -11.61 -4.53 5.78
N ILE A 77 -11.46 -3.71 4.74
CA ILE A 77 -12.44 -2.69 4.36
C ILE A 77 -13.73 -3.35 3.84
N GLY A 78 -13.61 -4.47 3.12
CA GLY A 78 -14.73 -5.32 2.73
C GLY A 78 -15.50 -4.86 1.48
N PHE A 79 -15.02 -3.81 0.80
CA PHE A 79 -15.61 -3.33 -0.46
C PHE A 79 -14.53 -2.86 -1.45
N ALA A 80 -14.91 -2.78 -2.73
CA ALA A 80 -14.04 -2.32 -3.81
C ALA A 80 -13.66 -0.83 -3.63
N PRO A 81 -12.47 -0.40 -4.06
CA PRO A 81 -12.06 1.00 -3.93
C PRO A 81 -13.08 1.95 -4.54
N THR A 82 -13.44 2.98 -3.79
CA THR A 82 -14.37 4.04 -4.20
C THR A 82 -13.89 4.74 -5.47
N HIS A 83 -12.57 4.92 -5.58
CA HIS A 83 -11.94 5.45 -6.78
C HIS A 83 -10.77 4.58 -7.22
N ARG A 84 -10.72 4.32 -8.52
CA ARG A 84 -9.56 3.72 -9.18
C ARG A 84 -9.15 4.61 -10.33
N PHE A 85 -7.88 4.98 -10.36
CA PHE A 85 -7.30 5.78 -11.41
C PHE A 85 -6.14 5.03 -12.04
N THR A 86 -6.05 5.11 -13.36
CA THR A 86 -4.98 4.50 -14.15
C THR A 86 -4.43 5.55 -15.10
N PHE A 87 -3.11 5.65 -15.18
CA PHE A 87 -2.40 6.64 -15.97
C PHE A 87 -1.24 6.01 -16.71
N ASP A 88 -0.97 6.49 -17.91
CA ASP A 88 0.31 6.24 -18.58
C ASP A 88 1.36 7.20 -17.99
N VAL A 89 2.54 6.67 -17.72
CA VAL A 89 3.62 7.45 -17.09
C VAL A 89 4.57 7.94 -18.17
N GLU A 90 4.53 9.25 -18.40
CA GLU A 90 5.32 9.90 -19.47
C GLU A 90 6.80 10.10 -19.10
N SER A 91 7.10 10.29 -17.80
CA SER A 91 8.47 10.47 -17.32
C SER A 91 8.59 10.15 -15.83
N LEU A 92 9.73 9.58 -15.42
CA LEU A 92 10.06 9.26 -14.04
C LEU A 92 11.43 9.82 -13.67
N VAL A 93 11.51 10.55 -12.56
CA VAL A 93 12.76 11.09 -12.03
C VAL A 93 13.01 10.46 -10.66
N PRO A 94 14.06 9.65 -10.49
CA PRO A 94 14.40 9.09 -9.17
C PRO A 94 14.85 10.21 -8.23
N GLY A 95 14.29 10.22 -7.02
CA GLY A 95 14.74 11.11 -5.94
C GLY A 95 16.01 10.59 -5.25
N PRO A 96 16.71 11.43 -4.48
CA PRO A 96 17.93 11.04 -3.76
C PRO A 96 17.68 10.15 -2.54
N CYS A 97 16.43 10.01 -2.10
CA CYS A 97 16.07 9.18 -0.94
C CYS A 97 16.00 7.71 -1.37
N PRO A 98 16.71 6.78 -0.69
CA PRO A 98 16.47 5.36 -0.91
C PRO A 98 15.02 5.05 -0.54
N ILE A 99 14.37 4.28 -1.40
CA ILE A 99 13.02 3.76 -1.18
C ILE A 99 13.06 3.04 0.18
N LEU A 100 12.30 3.52 1.17
CA LEU A 100 12.33 2.98 2.53
C LEU A 100 12.03 1.47 2.46
N PRO A 101 12.87 0.59 3.04
CA PRO A 101 12.48 -0.80 3.19
C PRO A 101 11.21 -0.85 4.03
N ALA A 102 10.29 -1.74 3.68
CA ALA A 102 9.09 -2.02 4.45
C ALA A 102 9.51 -2.46 5.86
N THR A 103 9.63 -1.53 6.79
CA THR A 103 10.06 -1.82 8.16
C THR A 103 8.82 -2.00 9.00
N GLY A 104 8.58 -3.24 9.42
CA GLY A 104 7.70 -3.53 10.53
C GLY A 104 8.16 -2.76 11.77
N SER A 105 7.22 -2.21 12.51
CA SER A 105 7.45 -1.50 13.77
C SER A 105 8.34 -2.34 14.69
N ALA A 106 9.58 -1.93 14.89
CA ALA A 106 10.41 -2.46 15.96
C ALA A 106 9.75 -2.03 17.28
N ALA A 107 8.97 -2.94 17.86
CA ALA A 107 8.52 -2.82 19.23
C ALA A 107 9.77 -2.66 20.11
N GLN A 108 9.92 -1.46 20.65
CA GLN A 108 10.94 -1.11 21.61
C GLN A 108 10.66 -1.89 22.89
N GLU A 109 11.29 -3.05 23.06
CA GLU A 109 11.32 -3.75 24.34
C GLU A 109 12.08 -2.89 25.35
N ARG A 110 11.30 -2.21 26.18
CA ARG A 110 11.70 -1.86 27.54
C ARG A 110 12.17 -3.14 28.23
N THR A 111 13.42 -3.18 28.64
CA THR A 111 13.78 -3.81 29.91
C THR A 111 14.69 -2.84 30.65
N ALA A 112 14.11 -2.20 31.66
CA ALA A 112 14.83 -1.65 32.79
C ALA A 112 15.22 -2.80 33.74
N ASP A 113 16.19 -2.53 34.61
CA ASP A 113 16.90 -3.41 35.57
C ASP A 113 17.94 -4.34 34.92
N ALA A 114 19.21 -4.39 35.36
CA ALA A 114 19.79 -4.08 36.68
C ALA A 114 21.22 -3.51 36.56
#